data_AF-A0A737BLJ0-F1
#
_entry.id   AF-A0A737BLJ0-F1
#
_cell.length_a   1.000
_cell.length_b   1.000
_cell.length_c   1.000
_cell.angle_alpha   90.00
_cell.angle_beta   90.00
_cell.angle_gamma   90.00
#
_symmetry.space_group_name_H-M   'P 1'
#
loop_
_entity.id
_entity.type
_entity.pdbx_description
1 polymer ?
#
loop_
_entity_poly.entity_id
_entity_poly.type
_entity_poly.pdbx_seq_one_letter_code
_entity_poly.pdbx_strand_id
1 'polypeptide(L)'
;MENIPHLQSLFCDLGVNDGPLLISAVGAGGKTSTLMWLAQRFREAGRRVLLTTTTHMYLPASLPVLICRDPLALPDEVWQRPLQACYASWLAPAGKVRGFSPQQLDALVAAERVDVVLVEADGAHGFALKAPDEHEPCIPQSCCCVIAVMGAWRLGQNVGPATVHRWPLFSRITGAAPDAALSWPMLHRLITHPQGAFKGVPPSSRRILLLNQLSQNENLPEEALLQQWGINALWAGAVQEQFAITRRRTTE
;
A
#
# COMPACT_ATOMS: atom_id res chain seq x y z
N MET A 1 -13.41 3.95 22.81
CA MET A 1 -13.07 3.92 21.38
C MET A 1 -12.65 5.33 21.01
N GLU A 2 -11.35 5.62 21.11
CA GLU A 2 -10.84 6.93 20.75
C GLU A 2 -10.81 7.07 19.22
N ASN A 3 -11.34 8.17 18.71
CA ASN A 3 -11.09 8.58 17.34
C ASN A 3 -9.61 8.95 17.24
N ILE A 4 -8.79 8.11 16.61
CA ILE A 4 -7.38 8.45 16.36
C ILE A 4 -6.95 7.83 15.01
N PRO A 5 -5.96 8.40 14.28
CA PRO A 5 -5.20 9.61 14.61
C PRO A 5 -4.92 10.62 13.48
N HIS A 6 -4.60 11.86 13.87
CA HIS A 6 -3.81 12.79 13.03
C HIS A 6 -2.58 12.07 12.45
N LEU A 7 -2.13 12.49 11.25
CA LEU A 7 -1.02 11.86 10.51
C LEU A 7 0.20 11.55 11.39
N GLN A 8 0.57 12.45 12.30
CA GLN A 8 1.67 12.26 13.25
C GLN A 8 1.51 10.95 14.03
N SER A 9 0.36 10.72 14.63
CA SER A 9 0.06 9.50 15.35
C SER A 9 -0.17 8.27 14.46
N LEU A 10 -0.17 8.34 13.12
CA LEU A 10 -0.14 7.14 12.26
C LEU A 10 1.28 6.60 12.07
N PHE A 11 2.27 7.47 11.98
CA PHE A 11 3.64 7.11 11.59
C PHE A 11 4.75 7.52 12.58
N CYS A 12 4.55 8.54 13.43
CA CYS A 12 5.56 8.97 14.40
C CYS A 12 5.84 7.91 15.47
N ASP A 13 4.81 7.20 15.94
CA ASP A 13 5.00 6.06 16.88
C ASP A 13 5.79 4.91 16.24
N LEU A 14 5.91 4.90 14.91
CA LEU A 14 6.70 3.92 14.17
C LEU A 14 8.15 4.40 13.96
N GLY A 15 8.57 5.53 14.54
CA GLY A 15 9.93 6.07 14.42
C GLY A 15 10.29 6.52 13.01
N VAL A 16 9.30 6.92 12.21
CA VAL A 16 9.47 7.33 10.81
C VAL A 16 9.80 8.82 10.72
N ASN A 17 10.80 9.28 11.47
CA ASN A 17 11.24 10.67 11.52
C ASN A 17 12.76 10.71 11.41
N ASP A 18 13.27 11.26 10.30
CA ASP A 18 14.62 11.87 10.10
C ASP A 18 15.04 11.82 8.62
N GLY A 19 14.15 12.24 7.70
CA GLY A 19 14.42 12.32 6.27
C GLY A 19 13.15 12.27 5.40
N PRO A 20 13.30 12.30 4.06
CA PRO A 20 12.19 12.00 3.14
C PRO A 20 11.63 10.60 3.38
N LEU A 21 10.30 10.47 3.34
CA LEU A 21 9.64 9.18 3.55
C LEU A 21 9.41 8.47 2.22
N LEU A 22 9.69 7.18 2.17
CA LEU A 22 9.30 6.32 1.04
C LEU A 22 8.37 5.21 1.52
N ILE A 23 7.11 5.29 1.10
CA ILE A 23 6.05 4.38 1.54
C ILE A 23 5.51 3.60 0.35
N SER A 24 5.56 2.27 0.42
CA SER A 24 5.03 1.39 -0.61
C SER A 24 3.70 0.76 -0.19
N ALA A 25 2.69 0.81 -1.06
CA ALA A 25 1.49 -0.02 -0.94
C ALA A 25 1.64 -1.27 -1.82
N VAL A 26 1.38 -2.43 -1.21
CA VAL A 26 1.37 -3.76 -1.84
C VAL A 26 0.04 -4.44 -1.57
N GLY A 27 -0.25 -5.55 -2.27
CA GLY A 27 -1.49 -6.29 -2.08
C GLY A 27 -2.63 -5.84 -2.99
N ALA A 28 -3.86 -5.86 -2.49
CA ALA A 28 -5.08 -5.73 -3.29
C ALA A 28 -6.21 -5.07 -2.46
N GLY A 29 -7.29 -4.62 -3.08
CA GLY A 29 -8.40 -4.01 -2.35
C GLY A 29 -8.19 -2.54 -1.95
N GLY A 30 -7.65 -1.72 -2.86
CA GLY A 30 -7.67 -0.26 -2.71
C GLY A 30 -6.31 0.41 -2.45
N LYS A 31 -5.21 -0.15 -2.96
CA LYS A 31 -3.87 0.45 -2.86
C LYS A 31 -3.82 1.90 -3.37
N THR A 32 -4.26 2.15 -4.60
CA THR A 32 -4.27 3.50 -5.17
C THR A 32 -5.07 4.47 -4.31
N SER A 33 -6.27 4.08 -3.86
CA SER A 33 -7.10 4.90 -2.97
C SER A 33 -6.43 5.14 -1.62
N THR A 34 -5.72 4.16 -1.08
CA THR A 34 -4.95 4.28 0.17
C THR A 34 -3.81 5.29 0.01
N LEU A 35 -3.03 5.20 -1.07
CA LEU A 35 -1.95 6.14 -1.37
C LEU A 35 -2.49 7.55 -1.62
N MET A 36 -3.62 7.68 -2.32
CA MET A 36 -4.29 8.97 -2.52
C MET A 36 -4.76 9.57 -1.19
N TRP A 37 -5.35 8.77 -0.29
CA TRP A 37 -5.74 9.23 1.03
C TRP A 37 -4.53 9.71 1.84
N LEU A 38 -3.45 8.92 1.88
CA LEU A 38 -2.18 9.31 2.52
C LEU A 38 -1.61 10.59 1.93
N ALA A 39 -1.64 10.72 0.60
CA ALA A 39 -1.15 11.89 -0.11
C ALA A 39 -1.83 13.18 0.36
N GLN A 40 -3.15 13.14 0.53
CA GLN A 40 -3.91 14.28 1.05
C GLN A 40 -3.53 14.60 2.50
N ARG A 41 -3.36 13.58 3.35
CA ARG A 41 -2.98 13.78 4.77
C ARG A 41 -1.58 14.38 4.91
N PHE A 42 -0.60 13.88 4.15
CA PHE A 42 0.76 14.43 4.16
C PHE A 42 0.79 15.87 3.61
N ARG A 43 0.02 16.15 2.54
CA ARG A 43 -0.12 17.50 2.00
C ARG A 43 -0.72 18.48 3.02
N GLU A 44 -1.78 18.07 3.73
CA GLU A 44 -2.39 18.87 4.79
C GLU A 44 -1.45 19.12 5.98
N ALA A 45 -0.52 18.21 6.23
CA ALA A 45 0.57 18.39 7.17
C ALA A 45 1.74 19.24 6.61
N GLY A 46 1.57 19.89 5.44
CA GLY A 46 2.55 20.78 4.83
C GLY A 46 3.72 20.07 4.14
N ARG A 47 3.65 18.76 3.90
CA ARG A 47 4.70 17.98 3.23
C ARG A 47 4.51 18.01 1.71
N ARG A 48 5.61 18.07 0.96
CA ARG A 48 5.64 17.92 -0.51
C ARG A 48 5.59 16.44 -0.86
N VAL A 49 4.51 16.03 -1.51
CA VAL A 49 4.20 14.62 -1.75
C VAL A 49 4.30 14.27 -3.24
N LEU A 50 4.98 13.17 -3.52
CA LEU A 50 5.03 12.54 -4.84
C LEU A 50 4.26 11.22 -4.83
N LEU A 51 3.30 11.07 -5.73
CA LEU A 51 2.67 9.78 -6.03
C LEU A 51 3.30 9.14 -7.27
N THR A 52 3.64 7.86 -7.19
CA THR A 52 4.17 7.08 -8.30
C THR A 52 3.89 5.59 -8.15
N THR A 53 4.47 4.76 -9.03
CA THR A 53 4.41 3.30 -8.98
C THR A 53 5.77 2.74 -9.41
N THR A 54 6.07 1.48 -9.08
CA THR A 54 7.16 0.69 -9.71
C THR A 54 6.65 -0.31 -10.75
N THR A 55 5.34 -0.30 -11.00
CA THR A 55 4.67 -1.18 -11.96
C THR A 55 3.79 -0.36 -12.92
N HIS A 56 2.63 -0.87 -13.29
CA HIS A 56 1.65 -0.17 -14.09
C HIS A 56 0.41 0.12 -13.25
N MET A 57 -0.02 1.37 -13.21
CA MET A 57 -1.27 1.77 -12.57
C MET A 57 -2.12 2.60 -13.52
N TYR A 58 -3.41 2.74 -13.23
CA TYR A 58 -4.26 3.69 -13.96
C TYR A 58 -3.79 5.13 -13.70
N LEU A 59 -3.85 5.95 -14.73
CA LEU A 59 -3.51 7.37 -14.61
C LEU A 59 -4.45 8.05 -13.59
N PRO A 60 -3.93 8.68 -12.52
CA PRO A 60 -4.80 9.37 -11.56
C PRO A 60 -5.45 10.59 -12.21
N ALA A 61 -6.77 10.69 -12.11
CA ALA A 61 -7.54 11.77 -12.73
C ALA A 61 -7.50 13.10 -11.93
N SER A 62 -7.15 13.05 -10.65
CA SER A 62 -7.33 14.16 -9.70
C SER A 62 -6.04 14.89 -9.30
N LEU A 63 -4.90 14.56 -9.91
CA LEU A 63 -3.60 15.15 -9.59
C LEU A 63 -2.94 15.76 -10.83
N PRO A 64 -2.13 16.82 -10.67
CA PRO A 64 -1.15 17.20 -11.68
C PRO A 64 -0.23 16.02 -11.96
N VAL A 65 -0.08 15.65 -13.23
CA VAL A 65 0.76 14.54 -13.67
C VAL A 65 1.95 15.06 -14.46
N LEU A 66 3.14 14.55 -14.13
CA LEU A 66 4.35 14.74 -14.91
C LEU A 66 4.85 13.40 -15.46
N ILE A 67 5.26 13.39 -16.73
CA ILE A 67 5.86 12.23 -17.38
C ILE A 67 7.30 12.57 -17.75
N CYS A 68 8.26 11.81 -17.23
CA CYS A 68 9.69 11.99 -17.52
C CYS A 68 10.42 10.65 -17.46
N ARG A 69 11.49 10.48 -18.22
CA ARG A 69 12.30 9.23 -18.16
C ARG A 69 13.17 9.16 -16.91
N ASP A 70 13.72 10.29 -16.50
CA ASP A 70 14.59 10.42 -15.34
C ASP A 70 14.08 11.58 -14.46
N PRO A 71 13.58 11.30 -13.25
CA PRO A 71 13.12 12.35 -12.35
C PRO A 71 14.29 13.20 -11.84
N LEU A 72 15.51 12.67 -11.74
CA LEU A 72 16.65 13.45 -11.24
C LEU A 72 17.13 14.52 -12.23
N ALA A 73 16.79 14.37 -13.52
CA ALA A 73 17.09 15.37 -14.54
C ALA A 73 16.11 16.57 -14.54
N LEU A 74 15.03 16.50 -13.77
CA LEU A 74 14.06 17.60 -13.70
C LEU A 74 14.58 18.76 -12.83
N PRO A 75 14.22 20.01 -13.19
CA PRO A 75 14.64 21.18 -12.45
C PRO A 75 13.92 21.25 -11.10
N ASP A 76 14.53 21.88 -10.09
CA ASP A 76 14.09 21.80 -8.71
C ASP A 76 12.70 22.42 -8.45
N GLU A 77 12.28 23.36 -9.29
CA GLU A 77 10.97 24.02 -9.24
C GLU A 77 9.81 23.02 -9.43
N VAL A 78 10.05 21.92 -10.14
CA VAL A 78 9.06 20.85 -10.33
C VAL A 78 8.68 20.22 -8.99
N TRP A 79 9.61 20.14 -8.04
CA TRP A 79 9.40 19.48 -6.76
C TRP A 79 8.80 20.39 -5.68
N GLN A 80 8.56 21.66 -6.01
CA GLN A 80 7.96 22.64 -5.08
C GLN A 80 6.43 22.51 -4.97
N ARG A 81 5.79 21.67 -5.80
CA ARG A 81 4.35 21.44 -5.70
C ARG A 81 4.02 20.66 -4.42
N PRO A 82 2.99 21.07 -3.65
CA PRO A 82 2.61 20.34 -2.43
C PRO A 82 2.22 18.89 -2.67
N LEU A 83 1.60 18.60 -3.82
CA LEU A 83 1.21 17.25 -4.21
C LEU A 83 1.20 17.11 -5.73
N GLN A 84 1.88 16.10 -6.24
CA GLN A 84 1.89 15.74 -7.66
C GLN A 84 2.08 14.25 -7.89
N ALA A 85 1.76 13.79 -9.09
CA ALA A 85 2.08 12.45 -9.55
C ALA A 85 3.17 12.50 -10.64
N CYS A 86 4.08 11.53 -10.64
CA CYS A 86 5.16 11.46 -11.61
C CYS A 86 5.42 10.02 -12.06
N TYR A 87 5.59 9.83 -13.37
CA TYR A 87 5.72 8.50 -13.97
C TYR A 87 6.76 8.50 -15.12
N ALA A 88 7.28 7.31 -15.42
CA ALA A 88 8.28 7.10 -16.45
C ALA A 88 7.72 7.28 -17.88
N SER A 89 6.49 6.78 -18.10
CA SER A 89 5.81 6.89 -19.39
C SER A 89 4.29 6.76 -19.28
N TRP A 90 3.57 7.29 -20.27
CA TRP A 90 2.13 7.09 -20.43
C TRP A 90 1.83 5.98 -21.43
N LEU A 91 0.94 5.06 -21.07
CA LEU A 91 0.46 3.96 -21.89
C LEU A 91 -0.99 4.26 -22.32
N ALA A 92 -1.14 5.20 -23.25
CA ALA A 92 -2.43 5.78 -23.63
C ALA A 92 -3.53 4.76 -23.98
N PRO A 93 -3.28 3.71 -24.79
CA PRO A 93 -4.32 2.75 -25.16
C PRO A 93 -4.91 1.99 -23.97
N ALA A 94 -4.12 1.80 -22.91
CA ALA A 94 -4.55 1.10 -21.70
C ALA A 94 -5.08 2.05 -20.61
N GLY A 95 -4.99 3.37 -20.80
CA GLY A 95 -5.28 4.36 -19.75
C GLY A 95 -4.35 4.25 -18.54
N LYS A 96 -3.15 3.67 -18.73
CA LYS A 96 -2.19 3.39 -17.65
C LYS A 96 -0.95 4.24 -17.77
N VAL A 97 -0.18 4.28 -16.69
CA VAL A 97 1.16 4.84 -16.63
C VAL A 97 2.14 3.76 -16.18
N ARG A 98 3.38 3.87 -16.64
CA ARG A 98 4.48 3.04 -16.18
C ARG A 98 5.32 3.80 -15.16
N GLY A 99 5.60 3.11 -14.07
CA GLY A 99 6.43 3.56 -12.97
C GLY A 99 7.92 3.64 -13.27
N PHE A 100 8.64 4.20 -12.29
CA PHE A 100 10.10 4.17 -12.25
C PHE A 100 10.61 2.82 -11.75
N SER A 101 11.88 2.52 -11.98
CA SER A 101 12.51 1.37 -11.30
C SER A 101 12.65 1.64 -9.80
N PRO A 102 12.73 0.60 -8.95
CA PRO A 102 13.00 0.78 -7.53
C PRO A 102 14.27 1.62 -7.27
N GLN A 103 15.33 1.40 -8.05
CA GLN A 103 16.60 2.14 -7.93
C GLN A 103 16.47 3.62 -8.27
N GLN A 104 15.64 3.99 -9.25
CA GLN A 104 15.36 5.40 -9.56
C GLN A 104 14.63 6.09 -8.40
N LEU A 105 13.73 5.38 -7.71
CA LEU A 105 13.04 5.91 -6.54
C LEU A 105 13.96 6.04 -5.33
N ASP A 106 14.84 5.06 -5.10
CA ASP A 106 15.86 5.12 -4.06
C ASP A 106 16.76 6.36 -4.25
N ALA A 107 17.20 6.60 -5.49
CA ALA A 107 18.02 7.78 -5.82
C ALA A 107 17.24 9.11 -5.68
N LEU A 108 15.94 9.12 -5.99
CA LEU A 108 15.10 10.31 -5.83
C LEU A 108 14.90 10.69 -4.37
N VAL A 109 14.70 9.70 -3.49
CA VAL A 109 14.56 9.90 -2.04
C VAL A 109 15.88 10.41 -1.46
N ALA A 110 17.01 9.83 -1.86
CA ALA A 110 18.34 10.26 -1.44
C ALA A 110 18.71 11.70 -1.90
N ALA A 111 18.05 12.22 -2.95
CA ALA A 111 18.24 13.59 -3.39
C ALA A 111 17.45 14.62 -2.55
N GLU A 112 16.58 14.17 -1.64
CA GLU A 112 15.82 15.02 -0.70
C GLU A 112 14.98 16.15 -1.33
N ARG A 113 14.62 15.98 -2.61
CA ARG A 113 13.84 16.97 -3.38
C ARG A 113 12.37 17.02 -3.00
N VAL A 114 11.84 15.93 -2.44
CA VAL A 114 10.46 15.79 -1.96
C VAL A 114 10.48 15.22 -0.56
N ASP A 115 9.42 15.48 0.21
CA ASP A 115 9.37 15.11 1.61
C ASP A 115 8.76 13.71 1.84
N VAL A 116 7.92 13.27 0.89
CA VAL A 116 7.21 11.98 0.91
C VAL A 116 7.06 11.45 -0.51
N VAL A 117 7.43 10.20 -0.74
CA VAL A 117 7.21 9.44 -1.96
C VAL A 117 6.29 8.26 -1.64
N LEU A 118 5.15 8.20 -2.33
CA LEU A 118 4.11 7.19 -2.19
C LEU A 118 4.11 6.31 -3.44
N VAL A 119 4.27 5.01 -3.26
CA VAL A 119 4.53 4.07 -4.36
C VAL A 119 3.53 2.94 -4.37
N GLU A 120 2.86 2.71 -5.49
CA GLU A 120 2.18 1.43 -5.73
C GLU A 120 3.21 0.41 -6.24
N ALA A 121 3.53 -0.60 -5.44
CA ALA A 121 4.68 -1.48 -5.71
C ALA A 121 4.31 -2.83 -6.37
N ASP A 122 3.04 -3.05 -6.70
CA ASP A 122 2.59 -4.25 -7.38
C ASP A 122 1.24 -4.11 -8.12
N GLY A 123 0.98 -5.00 -9.08
CA GLY A 123 -0.28 -5.08 -9.80
C GLY A 123 -1.31 -5.99 -9.10
N ALA A 124 -2.59 -5.58 -9.10
CA ALA A 124 -3.68 -6.38 -8.54
C ALA A 124 -4.92 -6.51 -9.43
N HIS A 125 -4.97 -5.85 -10.59
CA HIS A 125 -6.10 -5.93 -11.55
C HIS A 125 -7.49 -5.73 -10.93
N GLY A 126 -7.62 -4.88 -9.92
CA GLY A 126 -8.90 -4.57 -9.27
C GLY A 126 -9.41 -5.62 -8.29
N PHE A 127 -8.65 -6.69 -8.03
CA PHE A 127 -9.02 -7.68 -7.02
C PHE A 127 -8.97 -7.11 -5.60
N ALA A 128 -9.68 -7.76 -4.69
CA ALA A 128 -9.68 -7.44 -3.25
C ALA A 128 -8.55 -8.15 -2.48
N LEU A 129 -8.08 -9.29 -2.98
CA LEU A 129 -7.03 -10.11 -2.39
C LEU A 129 -6.05 -10.58 -3.44
N LYS A 130 -4.80 -10.78 -3.04
CA LYS A 130 -3.77 -11.40 -3.89
C LYS A 130 -2.68 -12.09 -3.08
N ALA A 131 -1.94 -12.97 -3.74
CA ALA A 131 -0.59 -13.34 -3.35
C ALA A 131 0.41 -12.80 -4.39
N PRO A 132 1.62 -12.40 -3.99
CA PRO A 132 2.66 -12.01 -4.94
C PRO A 132 3.20 -13.22 -5.72
N ASP A 133 3.60 -12.98 -6.97
CA ASP A 133 4.38 -13.90 -7.79
C ASP A 133 5.88 -13.73 -7.55
N GLU A 134 6.72 -14.33 -8.39
CA GLU A 134 8.18 -14.29 -8.27
C GLU A 134 8.76 -12.88 -8.41
N HIS A 135 8.23 -12.08 -9.34
CA HIS A 135 8.75 -10.74 -9.65
C HIS A 135 8.13 -9.61 -8.83
N GLU A 136 7.04 -9.87 -8.09
CA GLU A 136 6.43 -8.90 -7.17
C GLU A 136 6.71 -9.21 -5.70
N PRO A 137 6.55 -8.20 -4.82
CA PRO A 137 6.39 -6.78 -5.13
C PRO A 137 7.73 -6.11 -5.49
N CYS A 138 7.70 -5.07 -6.32
CA CYS A 138 8.87 -4.28 -6.72
C CYS A 138 9.10 -3.14 -5.71
N ILE A 139 9.49 -3.48 -4.47
CA ILE A 139 9.66 -2.51 -3.38
C ILE A 139 11.08 -1.89 -3.45
N PRO A 140 11.22 -0.56 -3.41
CA PRO A 140 12.53 0.10 -3.29
C PRO A 140 13.24 -0.19 -1.96
N GLN A 141 14.57 -0.20 -1.95
CA GLN A 141 15.35 -0.58 -0.76
C GLN A 141 15.28 0.47 0.35
N SER A 142 15.15 1.75 -0.01
CA SER A 142 15.00 2.86 0.94
C SER A 142 13.58 2.97 1.53
N CYS A 143 12.69 2.03 1.21
CA CYS A 143 11.32 2.07 1.69
C CYS A 143 11.28 1.96 3.22
N CYS A 144 10.83 3.01 3.89
CA CYS A 144 10.76 3.05 5.35
C CYS A 144 9.48 2.39 5.90
N CYS A 145 8.44 2.26 5.06
CA CYS A 145 7.17 1.65 5.45
C CYS A 145 6.49 0.95 4.29
N VAL A 146 6.02 -0.27 4.51
CA VAL A 146 5.23 -1.06 3.55
C VAL A 146 3.85 -1.33 4.12
N ILE A 147 2.82 -0.94 3.35
CA ILE A 147 1.42 -1.13 3.68
C ILE A 147 0.87 -2.25 2.79
N ALA A 148 0.63 -3.42 3.37
CA ALA A 148 -0.08 -4.50 2.70
C ALA A 148 -1.59 -4.25 2.80
N VAL A 149 -2.22 -3.94 1.68
CA VAL A 149 -3.66 -3.67 1.59
C VAL A 149 -4.40 -4.95 1.27
N MET A 150 -5.52 -5.17 1.94
CA MET A 150 -6.45 -6.28 1.70
C MET A 150 -7.89 -5.78 1.84
N GLY A 151 -8.79 -6.20 0.96
CA GLY A 151 -10.22 -5.91 1.07
C GLY A 151 -10.89 -6.77 2.15
N ALA A 152 -11.17 -6.18 3.31
CA ALA A 152 -11.76 -6.83 4.48
C ALA A 152 -13.16 -7.39 4.23
N TRP A 153 -13.92 -6.84 3.28
CA TRP A 153 -15.22 -7.36 2.86
C TRP A 153 -15.19 -8.80 2.35
N ARG A 154 -14.02 -9.31 1.96
CA ARG A 154 -13.85 -10.72 1.57
C ARG A 154 -13.77 -11.68 2.76
N LEU A 155 -13.57 -11.21 3.99
CA LEU A 155 -13.55 -12.08 5.17
C LEU A 155 -14.92 -12.74 5.37
N GLY A 156 -14.92 -14.06 5.53
CA GLY A 156 -16.13 -14.89 5.57
C GLY A 156 -16.76 -15.19 4.20
N GLN A 157 -16.29 -14.56 3.12
CA GLN A 157 -16.78 -14.79 1.76
C GLN A 157 -15.97 -15.87 1.05
N ASN A 158 -16.59 -16.52 0.07
CA ASN A 158 -15.94 -17.55 -0.74
C ASN A 158 -14.78 -16.97 -1.57
N VAL A 159 -13.64 -17.65 -1.53
CA VAL A 159 -12.44 -17.29 -2.31
C VAL A 159 -12.13 -18.33 -3.37
N GLY A 160 -11.61 -17.88 -4.51
CA GLY A 160 -11.29 -18.74 -5.63
C GLY A 160 -10.61 -17.99 -6.78
N PRO A 161 -10.41 -18.68 -7.93
CA PRO A 161 -9.77 -18.10 -9.12
C PRO A 161 -10.39 -16.80 -9.62
N ALA A 162 -11.71 -16.65 -9.47
CA ALA A 162 -12.46 -15.47 -9.91
C ALA A 162 -12.40 -14.30 -8.93
N THR A 163 -11.99 -14.53 -7.68
CA THR A 163 -12.10 -13.54 -6.59
C THR A 163 -10.76 -13.17 -5.94
N VAL A 164 -9.69 -13.91 -6.25
CA VAL A 164 -8.33 -13.67 -5.75
C VAL A 164 -7.33 -13.62 -6.91
N HIS A 165 -6.57 -12.55 -6.98
CA HIS A 165 -5.51 -12.42 -7.98
C HIS A 165 -4.37 -13.41 -7.69
N ARG A 166 -3.92 -14.12 -8.71
CA ARG A 166 -2.91 -15.20 -8.61
C ARG A 166 -3.33 -16.31 -7.65
N TRP A 167 -4.57 -16.77 -7.79
CA TRP A 167 -5.16 -17.83 -6.98
C TRP A 167 -4.25 -19.04 -6.72
N PRO A 168 -3.51 -19.63 -7.69
CA PRO A 168 -2.66 -20.78 -7.41
C PRO A 168 -1.59 -20.52 -6.33
N LEU A 169 -1.06 -19.29 -6.27
CA LEU A 169 -0.07 -18.89 -5.27
C LEU A 169 -0.75 -18.64 -3.91
N PHE A 170 -1.89 -17.96 -3.92
CA PHE A 170 -2.68 -17.73 -2.70
C PHE A 170 -3.12 -19.05 -2.06
N SER A 171 -3.68 -19.96 -2.85
CA SER A 171 -4.11 -21.29 -2.41
C SER A 171 -2.94 -22.08 -1.81
N ARG A 172 -1.77 -22.08 -2.46
CA ARG A 172 -0.55 -22.73 -1.95
C ARG A 172 -0.11 -22.17 -0.59
N ILE A 173 -0.12 -20.85 -0.43
CA ILE A 173 0.34 -20.18 0.80
C ILE A 173 -0.67 -20.37 1.94
N THR A 174 -1.96 -20.23 1.65
CA THR A 174 -3.01 -20.18 2.67
C THR A 174 -3.63 -21.55 2.98
N GLY A 175 -3.49 -22.51 2.06
CA GLY A 175 -4.21 -23.78 2.07
C GLY A 175 -5.68 -23.67 1.64
N ALA A 176 -6.10 -22.53 1.07
CA ALA A 176 -7.49 -22.35 0.67
C ALA A 176 -7.86 -23.25 -0.52
N ALA A 177 -8.92 -24.02 -0.36
CA ALA A 177 -9.59 -24.71 -1.46
C ALA A 177 -10.51 -23.73 -2.22
N PRO A 178 -10.82 -23.99 -3.50
CA PRO A 178 -11.81 -23.20 -4.23
C PRO A 178 -13.14 -23.17 -3.48
N ASP A 179 -13.76 -22.00 -3.46
CA ASP A 179 -15.04 -21.70 -2.80
C ASP A 179 -15.04 -21.87 -1.27
N ALA A 180 -13.88 -22.06 -0.64
CA ALA A 180 -13.77 -21.99 0.81
C ALA A 180 -14.03 -20.56 1.29
N ALA A 181 -14.70 -20.41 2.43
CA ALA A 181 -14.84 -19.11 3.08
C ALA A 181 -13.47 -18.61 3.58
N LEU A 182 -13.13 -17.37 3.27
CA LEU A 182 -11.89 -16.75 3.75
C LEU A 182 -11.91 -16.65 5.27
N SER A 183 -10.92 -17.28 5.91
CA SER A 183 -10.81 -17.32 7.35
C SER A 183 -9.59 -16.54 7.86
N TRP A 184 -9.62 -16.16 9.13
CA TRP A 184 -8.49 -15.51 9.80
C TRP A 184 -7.19 -16.33 9.77
N PRO A 185 -7.19 -17.66 10.00
CA PRO A 185 -6.00 -18.48 9.82
C PRO A 185 -5.41 -18.43 8.41
N MET A 186 -6.26 -18.31 7.37
CA MET A 186 -5.76 -18.15 5.99
C MET A 186 -5.06 -16.81 5.81
N LEU A 187 -5.62 -15.71 6.32
CA LEU A 187 -4.95 -14.40 6.29
C LEU A 187 -3.65 -14.40 7.10
N HIS A 188 -3.64 -15.04 8.27
CA HIS A 188 -2.44 -15.14 9.11
C HIS A 188 -1.30 -15.84 8.38
N ARG A 189 -1.59 -16.97 7.71
CA ARG A 189 -0.62 -17.64 6.83
C ARG A 189 -0.15 -16.73 5.71
N LEU A 190 -1.06 -16.01 5.04
CA LEU A 190 -0.67 -15.07 3.98
C LEU A 190 0.26 -13.98 4.50
N ILE A 191 0.05 -13.47 5.71
CA ILE A 191 0.83 -12.37 6.27
C ILE A 191 2.21 -12.83 6.74
N THR A 192 2.28 -14.00 7.37
CA THR A 192 3.51 -14.52 7.99
C THR A 192 4.38 -15.34 7.06
N HIS A 193 3.83 -15.83 5.94
CA HIS A 193 4.59 -16.64 4.99
C HIS A 193 5.66 -15.80 4.24
N PRO A 194 6.89 -16.33 4.03
CA PRO A 194 7.96 -15.60 3.35
C PRO A 194 7.63 -15.14 1.91
N GLN A 195 6.79 -15.90 1.22
CA GLN A 195 6.26 -15.56 -0.12
C GLN A 195 4.88 -14.90 -0.08
N GLY A 196 4.47 -14.42 1.10
CA GLY A 196 3.15 -13.87 1.38
C GLY A 196 3.06 -12.35 1.21
N ALA A 197 2.16 -11.71 1.95
CA ALA A 197 1.82 -10.29 1.80
C ALA A 197 3.00 -9.32 1.97
N PHE A 198 4.00 -9.70 2.78
CA PHE A 198 5.20 -8.91 3.05
C PHE A 198 6.46 -9.53 2.42
N LYS A 199 6.32 -10.30 1.34
CA LYS A 199 7.46 -10.80 0.56
C LYS A 199 8.35 -9.62 0.10
N GLY A 200 9.66 -9.77 0.28
CA GLY A 200 10.65 -8.82 -0.24
C GLY A 200 10.67 -7.45 0.44
N VAL A 201 9.99 -7.30 1.57
CA VAL A 201 10.03 -6.07 2.37
C VAL A 201 11.43 -5.87 2.96
N PRO A 202 12.06 -4.68 2.78
CA PRO A 202 13.35 -4.41 3.40
C PRO A 202 13.31 -4.60 4.94
N PRO A 203 14.37 -5.14 5.57
CA PRO A 203 14.34 -5.47 7.00
C PRO A 203 14.10 -4.28 7.94
N SER A 204 14.52 -3.08 7.54
CA SER A 204 14.31 -1.84 8.30
C SER A 204 12.91 -1.23 8.10
N SER A 205 12.13 -1.73 7.13
CA SER A 205 10.80 -1.20 6.85
C SER A 205 9.80 -1.58 7.93
N ARG A 206 8.96 -0.61 8.30
CA ARG A 206 7.76 -0.88 9.10
C ARG A 206 6.73 -1.60 8.26
N ARG A 207 6.16 -2.68 8.79
CA ARG A 207 5.12 -3.49 8.14
C ARG A 207 3.76 -3.13 8.71
N ILE A 208 2.86 -2.65 7.85
CA ILE A 208 1.49 -2.29 8.21
C ILE A 208 0.52 -3.14 7.40
N LEU A 209 -0.41 -3.81 8.07
CA LEU A 209 -1.56 -4.43 7.42
C LEU A 209 -2.71 -3.42 7.38
N LEU A 210 -3.28 -3.18 6.22
CA LEU A 210 -4.53 -2.43 6.08
C LEU A 210 -5.66 -3.37 5.62
N LEU A 211 -6.62 -3.60 6.53
CA LEU A 211 -7.91 -4.21 6.24
C LEU A 211 -8.89 -3.10 5.78
N ASN A 212 -8.93 -2.87 4.48
CA ASN A 212 -9.73 -1.82 3.86
C ASN A 212 -11.17 -2.27 3.57
N GLN A 213 -12.08 -1.32 3.32
CA GLN A 213 -13.50 -1.58 3.03
C GLN A 213 -14.21 -2.33 4.18
N LEU A 214 -13.83 -2.00 5.42
CA LEU A 214 -14.34 -2.64 6.63
C LEU A 214 -15.85 -2.44 6.83
N SER A 215 -16.38 -1.28 6.46
CA SER A 215 -17.80 -0.93 6.53
C SER A 215 -18.69 -1.89 5.74
N GLN A 216 -18.14 -2.58 4.74
CA GLN A 216 -18.83 -3.60 3.96
C GLN A 216 -18.80 -4.99 4.64
N ASN A 217 -18.28 -5.07 5.86
CA ASN A 217 -18.22 -6.29 6.67
C ASN A 217 -18.56 -5.99 8.14
N GLU A 218 -19.87 -5.96 8.44
CA GLU A 218 -20.39 -5.64 9.78
C GLU A 218 -20.07 -6.70 10.85
N ASN A 219 -19.67 -7.91 10.43
CA ASN A 219 -19.52 -9.09 11.30
C ASN A 219 -18.07 -9.40 11.68
N LEU A 220 -17.15 -8.43 11.62
CA LEU A 220 -15.75 -8.69 11.96
C LEU A 220 -15.54 -8.81 13.48
N PRO A 221 -15.14 -9.99 13.98
CA PRO A 221 -14.91 -10.18 15.41
C PRO A 221 -13.67 -9.38 15.85
N GLU A 222 -13.83 -8.53 16.86
CA GLU A 222 -12.74 -7.68 17.37
C GLU A 222 -11.53 -8.49 17.85
N GLU A 223 -11.78 -9.68 18.39
CA GLU A 223 -10.78 -10.62 18.90
C GLU A 223 -9.76 -11.04 17.83
N ALA A 224 -10.17 -11.09 16.57
CA ALA A 224 -9.25 -11.42 15.49
C ALA A 224 -8.23 -10.30 15.23
N LEU A 225 -8.59 -9.05 15.49
CA LEU A 225 -7.66 -7.91 15.42
C LEU A 225 -6.63 -7.94 16.58
N LEU A 226 -6.91 -8.72 17.64
CA LEU A 226 -6.04 -8.91 18.80
C LEU A 226 -4.97 -10.00 18.63
N GLN A 227 -4.96 -10.74 17.51
CA GLN A 227 -3.93 -11.73 17.20
C GLN A 227 -2.53 -11.11 17.03
N GLN A 228 -1.48 -11.88 17.29
CA GLN A 228 -0.11 -11.48 16.95
C GLN A 228 0.17 -11.79 15.47
N TRP A 229 0.35 -10.75 14.68
CA TRP A 229 0.51 -10.85 13.22
C TRP A 229 1.97 -10.80 12.76
N GLY A 230 2.92 -10.52 13.67
CA GLY A 230 4.32 -10.33 13.31
C GLY A 230 4.55 -9.12 12.39
N ILE A 231 3.71 -8.09 12.51
CA ILE A 231 3.80 -6.79 11.81
C ILE A 231 4.06 -5.68 12.83
N ASN A 232 4.17 -4.42 12.43
CA ASN A 232 4.32 -3.27 13.34
C ASN A 232 2.98 -2.59 13.65
N ALA A 233 2.03 -2.62 12.72
CA ALA A 233 0.69 -2.10 12.96
C ALA A 233 -0.37 -2.80 12.10
N LEU A 234 -1.58 -2.89 12.66
CA LEU A 234 -2.80 -3.24 11.95
C LEU A 234 -3.70 -2.00 11.89
N TRP A 235 -4.13 -1.66 10.69
CA TRP A 235 -5.15 -0.66 10.42
C TRP A 235 -6.37 -1.34 9.84
N ALA A 236 -7.56 -0.92 10.27
CA ALA A 236 -8.82 -1.35 9.68
C ALA A 236 -9.76 -0.16 9.51
N GLY A 237 -10.47 -0.13 8.39
CA GLY A 237 -11.39 0.95 8.04
C GLY A 237 -11.74 0.94 6.56
N ALA A 238 -12.11 2.10 6.04
CA ALA A 238 -12.47 2.29 4.64
C ALA A 238 -11.89 3.62 4.14
N VAL A 239 -10.79 3.58 3.38
CA VAL A 239 -9.99 4.78 3.02
C VAL A 239 -10.73 5.82 2.15
N GLN A 240 -11.90 5.48 1.63
CA GLN A 240 -12.76 6.39 0.85
C GLN A 240 -13.89 7.00 1.68
N GLU A 241 -14.00 6.66 2.96
CA GLU A 241 -14.97 7.23 3.88
C GLU A 241 -14.36 8.38 4.69
N GLN A 242 -15.23 9.16 5.35
CA GLN A 242 -14.82 10.31 6.17
C GLN A 242 -13.80 9.90 7.25
N PHE A 243 -14.02 8.74 7.88
CA PHE A 243 -13.09 8.17 8.86
C PHE A 243 -12.38 6.96 8.24
N ALA A 244 -11.26 7.24 7.56
CA ALA A 244 -10.54 6.25 6.78
C ALA A 244 -10.03 5.05 7.61
N ILE A 245 -9.52 5.31 8.81
CA ILE A 245 -9.02 4.30 9.74
C ILE A 245 -9.85 4.41 11.01
N THR A 246 -10.70 3.41 11.27
CA THR A 246 -11.60 3.39 12.42
C THR A 246 -11.08 2.50 13.54
N ARG A 247 -10.13 1.62 13.23
CA ARG A 247 -9.45 0.75 14.21
C ARG A 247 -7.96 0.73 13.90
N ARG A 248 -7.13 0.95 14.92
CA ARG A 248 -5.65 0.89 14.83
C ARG A 248 -5.14 0.08 16.01
N ARG A 249 -4.14 -0.77 15.74
CA ARG A 249 -3.37 -1.45 16.76
C ARG A 249 -1.89 -1.43 16.38
N THR A 250 -1.04 -1.04 17.31
CA THR A 250 0.40 -1.16 17.20
C THR A 250 0.85 -2.40 17.97
N THR A 251 1.92 -3.01 17.49
CA THR A 251 2.61 -4.10 18.17
C THR A 251 3.95 -3.53 18.59
N GLU A 252 4.14 -3.38 19.90
CA GLU A 252 5.42 -3.02 20.51
C GLU A 252 6.52 -4.05 20.16
#